data_AF-A0A3D8SVU4-F1
#
_entry.id   AF-A0A3D8SVU4-F1
#
_cell.length_a   1.000
_cell.length_b   1.000
_cell.length_c   1.000
_cell.angle_alpha   90.00
_cell.angle_beta   90.00
_cell.angle_gamma   90.00
#
_symmetry.space_group_name_H-M   'P 1'
#
loop_
_entity.id
_entity.type
_entity.pdbx_description
1 polymer ?
#
loop_
_entity_poly.entity_id
_entity_poly.type
_entity_poly.pdbx_seq_one_letter_code
_entity_poly.pdbx_strand_id
1 'polypeptide(L)'
;MEQEMSPNYYEILGIPPTASAGIVKRAYRVIALAKHPDKNPSPDATAEFQLVGIAYETLCDADKRQHYDTHIYPKVLMSRSRSQSSTDTAGQDANKKGSQSQSQSKRDTNPQTPEEKLMERMERKLARKILNEAYALNDRLKTAKAHIASLQQQLGRILEQRAANGPSADLGWRQNTVEHQIAKAQEEVMYCESGIRLRLRAAQMSRKW
;
A
#
# COMPACT_ATOMS: atom_id res chain seq x y z
N MET A 1 -4.07 -26.89 -30.05
CA MET A 1 -5.02 -26.36 -29.05
C MET A 1 -4.22 -26.11 -27.80
N GLU A 2 -3.64 -24.92 -27.68
CA GLU A 2 -2.84 -24.53 -26.53
C GLU A 2 -3.78 -24.34 -25.34
N GLN A 3 -3.69 -25.25 -24.37
CA GLN A 3 -4.37 -25.13 -23.08
C GLN A 3 -3.67 -24.04 -22.28
N GLU A 4 -4.02 -22.79 -22.56
CA GLU A 4 -3.73 -21.64 -21.71
C GLU A 4 -4.42 -21.88 -20.37
N MET A 5 -3.61 -22.16 -19.35
CA MET A 5 -4.01 -22.32 -17.96
C MET A 5 -4.57 -20.98 -17.47
N SER A 6 -5.86 -20.75 -17.75
CA SER A 6 -6.54 -19.48 -17.49
C SER A 6 -6.44 -19.17 -15.99
N PRO A 7 -5.75 -18.07 -15.60
CA PRO A 7 -5.63 -17.71 -14.21
C PRO A 7 -7.02 -17.47 -13.63
N ASN A 8 -7.28 -18.13 -12.50
CA ASN A 8 -8.55 -18.07 -11.79
C ASN A 8 -8.86 -16.61 -11.40
N TYR A 9 -10.06 -16.10 -11.69
CA TYR A 9 -10.44 -14.71 -11.40
C TYR A 9 -10.38 -14.39 -9.91
N TYR A 10 -10.61 -15.38 -9.06
CA TYR A 10 -10.43 -15.26 -7.62
C TYR A 10 -8.96 -15.12 -7.22
N GLU A 11 -8.05 -15.80 -7.92
CA GLU A 11 -6.59 -15.70 -7.69
C GLU A 11 -6.04 -14.37 -8.22
N ILE A 12 -6.51 -13.92 -9.40
CA ILE A 12 -6.16 -12.60 -9.96
C ILE A 12 -6.55 -11.48 -8.99
N LEU A 13 -7.72 -11.61 -8.36
CA LEU A 13 -8.20 -10.65 -7.37
C LEU A 13 -7.70 -10.93 -5.93
N GLY A 14 -6.97 -12.02 -5.70
CA GLY A 14 -6.45 -12.41 -4.38
C GLY A 14 -7.53 -12.64 -3.31
N ILE A 15 -8.70 -13.14 -3.71
CA ILE A 15 -9.87 -13.33 -2.84
C ILE A 15 -10.34 -14.78 -2.85
N PRO A 16 -11.02 -15.25 -1.78
CA PRO A 16 -11.62 -16.58 -1.80
C PRO A 16 -12.87 -16.63 -2.70
N PRO A 17 -13.24 -17.81 -3.24
CA PRO A 17 -14.46 -18.00 -4.02
C PRO A 17 -15.75 -17.74 -3.22
N THR A 18 -15.66 -17.77 -1.89
CA THR A 18 -16.75 -17.42 -0.96
C THR A 18 -16.88 -15.92 -0.73
N ALA A 19 -16.04 -15.08 -1.35
CA ALA A 19 -16.07 -13.63 -1.17
C ALA A 19 -17.39 -13.02 -1.64
N SER A 20 -17.96 -12.10 -0.85
CA SER A 20 -19.15 -11.34 -1.26
C SER A 20 -18.82 -10.34 -2.38
N ALA A 21 -19.83 -9.88 -3.13
CA ALA A 21 -19.65 -8.86 -4.17
C ALA A 21 -18.98 -7.57 -3.64
N GLY A 22 -19.21 -7.23 -2.37
CA GLY A 22 -18.54 -6.12 -1.69
C GLY A 22 -17.03 -6.36 -1.49
N ILE A 23 -16.59 -7.60 -1.28
CA ILE A 23 -15.16 -7.96 -1.21
C ILE A 23 -14.54 -7.94 -2.61
N VAL A 24 -15.24 -8.46 -3.62
CA VAL A 24 -14.81 -8.43 -5.03
C VAL A 24 -14.53 -6.99 -5.49
N LYS A 25 -15.46 -6.07 -5.22
CA LYS A 25 -15.32 -4.65 -5.56
C LYS A 25 -14.18 -3.96 -4.80
N ARG A 26 -13.94 -4.35 -3.55
CA ARG A 26 -12.85 -3.83 -2.73
C ARG A 26 -11.49 -4.33 -3.22
N ALA A 27 -11.37 -5.62 -3.51
CA ALA A 27 -10.15 -6.24 -4.02
C ALA A 27 -9.76 -5.69 -5.40
N TYR A 28 -10.75 -5.54 -6.30
CA TYR A 28 -10.55 -4.90 -7.59
C TYR A 28 -9.94 -3.51 -7.45
N ARG A 29 -10.46 -2.66 -6.56
CA ARG A 29 -9.92 -1.30 -6.34
C ARG A 29 -8.46 -1.32 -5.91
N VAL A 30 -8.09 -2.20 -4.99
CA VAL A 30 -6.70 -2.31 -4.48
C VAL A 30 -5.75 -2.76 -5.58
N ILE A 31 -6.15 -3.77 -6.37
CA ILE A 31 -5.30 -4.38 -7.39
C ILE A 31 -5.24 -3.52 -8.65
N ALA A 32 -6.34 -2.90 -9.06
CA ALA A 32 -6.38 -1.94 -10.16
C ALA A 32 -5.45 -0.74 -9.90
N LEU A 33 -5.38 -0.27 -8.66
CA LEU A 33 -4.44 0.79 -8.26
C LEU A 33 -2.99 0.31 -8.27
N ALA A 34 -2.73 -0.96 -7.94
CA ALA A 34 -1.39 -1.54 -7.94
C ALA A 34 -0.87 -1.83 -9.37
N LYS A 35 -1.75 -2.22 -10.30
CA LYS A 35 -1.41 -2.69 -11.66
C LYS A 35 -1.66 -1.67 -12.78
N HIS A 36 -2.00 -0.42 -12.46
CA HIS A 36 -2.32 0.61 -13.46
C HIS A 36 -1.12 0.93 -14.40
N PRO A 37 -1.32 1.01 -15.74
CA PRO A 37 -0.23 1.16 -16.73
C PRO A 37 0.52 2.50 -16.64
N ASP A 38 -0.11 3.55 -16.12
CA ASP A 38 0.55 4.85 -15.86
C ASP A 38 1.61 4.80 -14.74
N LYS A 39 1.56 3.77 -13.88
CA LYS A 39 2.41 3.67 -12.67
C LYS A 39 3.32 2.45 -12.66
N ASN A 40 3.00 1.43 -13.44
CA ASN A 40 3.81 0.24 -13.61
C ASN A 40 4.46 0.27 -15.02
N PRO A 41 5.78 0.56 -15.13
CA PRO A 41 6.48 0.63 -16.42
C PRO A 41 6.76 -0.75 -17.03
N SER A 42 6.15 -1.83 -16.51
CA SER A 42 6.27 -3.16 -17.08
C SER A 42 5.55 -3.24 -18.44
N PRO A 43 6.13 -3.91 -19.46
CA PRO A 43 5.46 -4.14 -20.73
C PRO A 43 4.15 -4.93 -20.57
N ASP A 44 4.02 -5.72 -19.50
CA ASP A 44 2.85 -6.57 -19.23
C ASP A 44 1.76 -5.85 -18.41
N ALA A 45 2.01 -4.63 -17.92
CA ALA A 45 1.09 -3.92 -17.03
C ALA A 45 -0.30 -3.71 -17.66
N THR A 46 -0.34 -3.45 -18.97
CA THR A 46 -1.60 -3.28 -19.72
C THR A 46 -2.38 -4.60 -19.78
N ALA A 47 -1.71 -5.72 -20.05
CA ALA A 47 -2.34 -7.04 -20.12
C ALA A 47 -2.84 -7.49 -18.73
N GLU A 48 -2.03 -7.30 -17.69
CA GLU A 48 -2.41 -7.59 -16.31
C GLU A 48 -3.61 -6.74 -15.85
N PHE A 49 -3.64 -5.44 -16.21
CA PHE A 49 -4.74 -4.56 -15.86
C PHE A 49 -6.04 -4.96 -16.58
N GLN A 50 -5.96 -5.35 -17.86
CA GLN A 50 -7.10 -5.87 -18.61
C GLN A 50 -7.66 -7.14 -17.96
N LEU A 51 -6.79 -8.07 -17.54
CA LEU A 51 -7.21 -9.29 -16.84
C LEU A 51 -7.91 -9.00 -15.50
N VAL A 52 -7.42 -8.04 -14.73
CA VAL A 52 -8.06 -7.59 -13.48
C VAL A 52 -9.43 -6.96 -13.74
N GLY A 53 -9.57 -6.20 -14.84
CA GLY A 53 -10.85 -5.64 -15.29
C GLY A 53 -11.87 -6.71 -15.66
N ILE A 54 -11.46 -7.70 -16.46
CA ILE A 54 -12.30 -8.83 -16.87
C ILE A 54 -12.75 -9.64 -15.66
N ALA A 55 -11.83 -9.96 -14.73
CA ALA A 55 -12.13 -10.69 -13.51
C ALA A 55 -13.19 -9.96 -12.64
N TYR A 56 -13.07 -8.63 -12.50
CA TYR A 56 -14.07 -7.86 -11.77
C TYR A 56 -15.42 -7.81 -12.48
N GLU A 57 -15.46 -7.62 -13.80
CA GLU A 57 -16.72 -7.57 -14.54
C GLU A 57 -17.50 -8.88 -14.43
N THR A 58 -16.80 -10.02 -14.47
CA THR A 58 -17.42 -11.34 -14.28
C THR A 58 -17.85 -11.59 -12.84
N LEU A 59 -17.05 -11.20 -11.84
CA LEU A 59 -17.32 -11.52 -10.43
C LEU A 59 -18.23 -10.50 -9.72
N CYS A 60 -18.41 -9.29 -10.27
CA CYS A 60 -19.26 -8.24 -9.69
C CYS A 60 -20.74 -8.46 -10.01
N ASP A 61 -21.05 -9.09 -11.14
CA ASP A 61 -22.42 -9.40 -11.57
C ASP A 61 -22.78 -10.81 -11.10
N ALA A 62 -23.92 -10.94 -10.42
CA ALA A 62 -24.36 -12.22 -9.85
C ALA A 62 -24.62 -13.27 -10.94
N ASP A 63 -25.19 -12.88 -12.09
CA ASP A 63 -25.52 -13.79 -13.17
C ASP A 63 -24.25 -14.27 -13.89
N LYS A 64 -23.32 -13.33 -14.15
CA LYS A 64 -22.02 -13.66 -14.77
C LYS A 64 -21.15 -14.50 -13.83
N ARG A 65 -21.17 -14.21 -12.53
CA ARG A 65 -20.45 -14.97 -11.51
C ARG A 65 -20.98 -16.39 -11.39
N GLN A 66 -22.31 -16.56 -11.37
CA GLN A 66 -22.91 -17.89 -11.33
C GLN A 66 -22.54 -18.71 -12.57
N HIS A 67 -22.55 -18.09 -13.75
CA HIS A 67 -22.12 -18.75 -14.98
C HIS A 67 -20.64 -19.16 -14.93
N TYR A 68 -19.77 -18.28 -14.43
CA TYR A 68 -18.36 -18.55 -14.20
C TYR A 68 -18.15 -19.71 -13.21
N ASP A 69 -18.83 -19.65 -12.06
CA ASP A 69 -18.74 -20.63 -10.98
C ASP A 69 -19.31 -22.01 -11.38
N THR A 70 -20.24 -22.06 -12.35
CA THR A 70 -20.90 -23.30 -12.80
C THR A 70 -20.20 -23.95 -13.99
N HIS A 71 -19.64 -23.18 -14.92
CA HIS A 71 -19.12 -23.73 -16.19
C HIS A 71 -17.61 -23.61 -16.38
N ILE A 72 -16.96 -22.65 -15.71
CA ILE A 72 -15.55 -22.28 -15.93
C ILE A 72 -14.71 -22.66 -14.71
N TYR A 73 -15.10 -22.22 -13.52
CA TYR A 73 -14.44 -22.51 -12.25
C TYR A 73 -14.34 -24.01 -11.88
N PRO A 74 -15.38 -24.85 -12.06
CA PRO A 74 -15.31 -26.25 -11.65
C PRO A 74 -14.42 -27.09 -12.57
N LYS A 75 -14.13 -26.63 -13.80
CA LYS A 75 -13.15 -27.28 -14.68
C LYS A 75 -11.71 -27.10 -14.19
N VAL A 76 -11.42 -26.03 -13.44
CA VAL A 76 -10.10 -25.76 -12.83
C VAL A 76 -9.87 -26.57 -11.56
N LEU A 77 -10.94 -26.91 -10.83
CA LEU A 77 -10.89 -27.74 -9.63
C LEU A 77 -10.87 -29.26 -9.95
N MET A 78 -11.48 -29.69 -11.06
CA MET A 78 -11.53 -31.11 -11.44
C MET A 78 -10.16 -31.73 -11.78
N SER A 79 -9.16 -30.91 -12.10
CA SER A 79 -7.79 -31.34 -12.41
C SER A 79 -6.86 -31.40 -11.20
N ARG A 80 -7.33 -31.06 -9.98
CA ARG A 80 -6.48 -30.96 -8.78
C ARG A 80 -6.97 -31.69 -7.53
N SER A 81 -8.12 -32.37 -7.57
CA SER A 81 -8.63 -33.05 -6.37
C SER A 81 -9.33 -34.37 -6.68
N ARG A 82 -8.56 -35.35 -7.19
CA ARG A 82 -8.83 -36.78 -6.93
C ARG A 82 -8.22 -37.15 -5.58
N SER A 83 -8.69 -36.54 -4.50
CA SER A 83 -8.42 -37.01 -3.14
C SER A 83 -9.43 -36.38 -2.17
N GLN A 84 -10.37 -37.22 -1.72
CA GLN A 84 -11.14 -37.12 -0.47
C GLN A 84 -12.44 -36.29 -0.48
N SER A 85 -13.54 -37.04 -0.64
CA SER A 85 -14.87 -36.84 -0.02
C SER A 85 -14.74 -36.67 1.50
N SER A 86 -15.68 -36.24 2.34
CA SER A 86 -17.16 -36.16 2.42
C SER A 86 -17.40 -35.47 3.79
N THR A 87 -18.45 -34.71 4.08
CA THR A 87 -19.84 -35.16 4.32
C THR A 87 -20.80 -33.95 4.44
N ASP A 88 -22.02 -34.15 3.94
CA ASP A 88 -23.39 -33.70 4.33
C ASP A 88 -23.55 -32.71 5.53
N THR A 89 -24.51 -31.77 5.59
CA THR A 89 -25.99 -31.93 5.52
C THR A 89 -26.71 -30.57 5.40
N ALA A 90 -27.95 -30.61 4.90
CA ALA A 90 -28.89 -29.54 4.56
C ALA A 90 -29.75 -28.95 5.71
N GLY A 91 -30.45 -27.82 5.40
CA GLY A 91 -31.70 -27.33 6.04
C GLY A 91 -31.55 -26.00 6.81
N GLN A 92 -32.08 -24.84 6.38
CA GLN A 92 -33.47 -24.34 6.28
C GLN A 92 -34.06 -23.66 7.55
N ASP A 93 -34.76 -22.54 7.28
CA ASP A 93 -35.89 -21.91 8.00
C ASP A 93 -35.72 -20.83 9.10
N ALA A 94 -36.00 -19.59 8.67
CA ALA A 94 -37.13 -18.72 9.05
C ALA A 94 -37.40 -18.23 10.50
N ASN A 95 -37.52 -16.89 10.58
CA ASN A 95 -38.55 -16.07 11.27
C ASN A 95 -38.31 -15.59 12.73
N LYS A 96 -38.37 -14.25 12.96
CA LYS A 96 -39.49 -13.52 13.63
C LYS A 96 -39.08 -12.24 14.42
N LYS A 97 -39.69 -11.12 13.98
CA LYS A 97 -40.14 -9.85 14.63
C LYS A 97 -39.46 -9.29 15.90
N GLY A 98 -39.27 -7.95 15.90
CA GLY A 98 -39.25 -7.10 17.10
C GLY A 98 -39.13 -5.60 16.78
N SER A 99 -40.20 -4.86 17.03
CA SER A 99 -40.35 -3.41 16.80
C SER A 99 -39.89 -2.59 18.01
N GLN A 100 -39.28 -1.40 17.82
CA GLN A 100 -39.61 -0.18 18.58
C GLN A 100 -38.88 1.06 18.05
N SER A 101 -39.65 2.13 17.85
CA SER A 101 -39.23 3.45 17.41
C SER A 101 -38.94 4.35 18.62
N GLN A 102 -37.90 5.20 18.55
CA GLN A 102 -38.00 6.56 19.10
C GLN A 102 -36.96 7.49 18.45
N SER A 103 -37.48 8.55 17.85
CA SER A 103 -36.77 9.58 17.10
C SER A 103 -36.18 10.64 18.03
N GLN A 104 -34.97 11.14 17.73
CA GLN A 104 -34.64 12.56 17.94
C GLN A 104 -33.48 13.01 17.04
N SER A 105 -33.84 13.93 16.15
CA SER A 105 -33.08 14.61 15.09
C SER A 105 -31.82 15.33 15.59
N LYS A 106 -30.67 15.05 14.94
CA LYS A 106 -29.61 16.05 14.61
C LYS A 106 -28.80 15.58 13.38
N ARG A 107 -29.14 16.15 12.21
CA ARG A 107 -28.34 16.22 10.96
C ARG A 107 -27.70 14.89 10.51
N ASP A 108 -28.49 14.10 9.81
CA ASP A 108 -28.08 12.83 9.21
C ASP A 108 -27.25 13.02 7.93
N THR A 109 -25.96 12.68 8.00
CA THR A 109 -25.25 12.12 6.86
C THR A 109 -25.01 10.63 7.13
N ASN A 110 -25.83 9.81 6.47
CA ASN A 110 -25.65 8.40 6.12
C ASN A 110 -25.42 7.36 7.26
N PRO A 111 -26.26 6.32 7.41
CA PRO A 111 -26.03 5.26 8.40
C PRO A 111 -24.81 4.41 8.02
N GLN A 112 -23.65 4.75 8.57
CA GLN A 112 -22.44 3.94 8.44
C GLN A 112 -22.68 2.55 9.05
N THR A 113 -22.49 1.52 8.24
CA THR A 113 -22.55 0.12 8.69
C THR A 113 -21.49 -0.13 9.80
N PRO A 114 -21.70 -1.08 10.74
CA PRO A 114 -20.70 -1.39 11.78
C PRO A 114 -19.30 -1.69 11.22
N GLU A 115 -19.23 -2.26 10.01
CA GLU A 115 -17.99 -2.54 9.28
C GLU A 115 -17.31 -1.27 8.75
N GLU A 116 -18.08 -0.27 8.33
CA GLU A 116 -17.58 1.02 7.86
C GLU A 116 -16.95 1.84 8.99
N LYS A 117 -17.55 1.80 10.19
CA LYS A 117 -16.95 2.38 11.42
C LYS A 117 -15.67 1.67 11.84
N LEU A 118 -15.58 0.36 11.62
CA LEU A 118 -14.37 -0.42 11.90
C LEU A 118 -13.25 -0.08 10.90
N MET A 119 -13.57 0.02 9.62
CA MET A 119 -12.63 0.41 8.57
C MET A 119 -12.15 1.86 8.75
N GLU A 120 -13.04 2.80 9.09
CA GLU A 120 -12.65 4.18 9.39
C GLU A 120 -11.72 4.26 10.61
N ARG A 121 -11.93 3.41 11.63
CA ARG A 121 -11.00 3.25 12.75
C ARG A 121 -9.64 2.70 12.30
N MET A 122 -9.60 1.77 11.37
CA MET A 122 -8.37 1.20 10.82
C MET A 122 -7.62 2.23 9.97
N GLU A 123 -8.31 2.94 9.08
CA GLU A 123 -7.76 4.02 8.24
C GLU A 123 -7.20 5.14 9.11
N ARG A 124 -7.91 5.58 10.15
CA ARG A 124 -7.40 6.56 11.11
C ARG A 124 -6.14 6.07 11.83
N LYS A 125 -6.08 4.79 12.22
CA LYS A 125 -4.88 4.20 12.84
C LYS A 125 -3.71 4.15 11.85
N LEU A 126 -3.95 3.77 10.60
CA LEU A 126 -2.92 3.73 9.56
C LEU A 126 -2.41 5.14 9.24
N ALA A 127 -3.31 6.11 9.05
CA ALA A 127 -2.96 7.51 8.84
C ALA A 127 -2.14 8.09 9.99
N ARG A 128 -2.51 7.77 11.25
CA ARG A 128 -1.74 8.18 12.45
C ARG A 128 -0.33 7.60 12.44
N LYS A 129 -0.16 6.33 12.07
CA LYS A 129 1.15 5.68 11.97
C LYS A 129 2.02 6.34 10.89
N ILE A 130 1.46 6.53 9.68
CA ILE A 130 2.16 7.20 8.57
C ILE A 130 2.60 8.61 8.98
N LEU A 131 1.73 9.36 9.65
CA LEU A 131 2.02 10.71 10.11
C LEU A 131 3.13 10.72 11.18
N ASN A 132 3.06 9.84 12.18
CA ASN A 132 4.09 9.72 13.20
C ASN A 132 5.45 9.34 12.61
N GLU A 133 5.49 8.41 11.66
CA GLU A 133 6.71 8.06 10.93
C GLU A 133 7.26 9.24 10.11
N ALA A 134 6.39 9.99 9.44
CA ALA A 134 6.79 11.17 8.68
C ALA A 134 7.39 12.26 9.58
N TYR A 135 6.82 12.49 10.77
CA TYR A 135 7.39 13.42 11.75
C TYR A 135 8.75 12.94 12.27
N ALA A 136 8.89 11.65 12.58
CA ALA A 136 10.16 11.09 13.03
C ALA A 136 11.27 11.23 11.96
N LEU A 137 10.94 11.02 10.69
CA LEU A 137 11.88 11.23 9.59
C LEU A 137 12.24 12.70 9.41
N ASN A 138 11.29 13.61 9.59
CA ASN A 138 11.54 15.04 9.50
C ASN A 138 12.44 15.55 10.63
N ASP A 139 12.29 14.98 11.84
CA ASP A 139 13.17 15.30 12.97
C ASP A 139 14.59 14.79 12.73
N ARG A 140 14.75 13.54 12.28
CA ARG A 140 16.06 12.99 11.86
C ARG A 140 16.72 13.81 10.76
N LEU A 141 15.93 14.27 9.78
CA LEU A 141 16.41 15.15 8.72
C LEU A 141 16.93 16.47 9.29
N LYS A 142 16.21 17.06 10.25
CA LYS A 142 16.61 18.31 10.90
C LYS A 142 17.92 18.13 11.67
N THR A 143 18.06 17.03 12.42
CA THR A 143 19.30 16.75 13.17
C THR A 143 20.48 16.49 12.24
N ALA A 144 20.28 15.74 11.14
CA ALA A 144 21.32 15.47 10.16
C ALA A 144 21.81 16.75 9.45
N LYS A 145 20.89 17.66 9.08
CA LYS A 145 21.24 18.97 8.51
C LYS A 145 22.01 19.85 9.49
N ALA A 146 21.64 19.84 10.78
CA ALA A 146 22.39 20.55 11.82
C ALA A 146 23.82 19.99 12.00
N HIS A 147 23.97 18.66 11.94
CA HIS A 147 25.28 18.01 12.01
C HIS A 147 26.16 18.41 10.82
N ILE A 148 25.63 18.41 9.60
CA ILE A 148 26.34 18.89 8.41
C ILE A 148 26.81 20.34 8.59
N ALA A 149 25.95 21.23 9.09
CA ALA A 149 26.31 22.62 9.33
C ALA A 149 27.46 22.75 10.35
N SER A 150 27.44 21.94 11.42
CA SER A 150 28.54 21.89 12.39
C SER A 150 29.85 21.40 11.76
N LEU A 151 29.80 20.35 10.95
CA LEU A 151 30.98 19.82 10.25
C LEU A 151 31.54 20.83 9.23
N GLN A 152 30.67 21.54 8.51
CA GLN A 152 31.07 22.60 7.59
C GLN A 152 31.76 23.76 8.33
N GLN A 153 31.30 24.13 9.51
CA GLN A 153 31.97 25.12 10.35
C GLN A 153 33.36 24.63 10.81
N GLN A 154 33.48 23.36 11.19
CA GLN A 154 34.77 22.76 11.55
C GLN A 154 35.75 22.75 10.36
N LEU A 155 35.26 22.39 9.17
CA LEU A 155 36.04 22.42 7.93
C LEU A 155 36.55 23.84 7.65
N GLY A 156 35.70 24.86 7.77
CA GLY A 156 36.08 26.26 7.61
C GLY A 156 37.24 26.66 8.53
N ARG A 157 37.17 26.30 9.82
CA ARG A 157 38.25 26.57 10.78
C ARG A 157 39.56 25.88 10.40
N ILE A 158 39.50 24.64 9.90
CA ILE A 158 40.70 23.90 9.45
C ILE A 158 41.34 24.59 8.25
N LEU A 159 40.52 25.06 7.31
CA LEU A 159 41.00 25.79 6.12
C LEU A 159 41.62 27.14 6.51
N GLU A 160 41.02 27.88 7.45
CA GLU A 160 41.60 29.12 8.01
C GLU A 160 42.95 28.86 8.68
N GLN A 161 43.06 27.81 9.50
CA GLN A 161 44.33 27.41 10.13
C GLN A 161 45.40 27.06 9.10
N ARG A 162 45.00 26.41 8.00
CA ARG A 162 45.90 26.06 6.88
C ARG A 162 46.36 27.29 6.11
N ALA A 163 45.48 28.29 5.94
CA ALA A 163 45.83 29.57 5.33
C ALA A 163 46.81 30.37 6.19
N ALA A 164 46.66 30.34 7.52
CA ALA A 164 47.52 31.07 8.45
C ALA A 164 48.90 30.42 8.68
N ASN A 165 48.96 29.09 8.79
CA ASN A 165 50.17 28.35 9.19
C ASN A 165 50.88 27.62 8.03
N GLY A 166 50.33 27.70 6.81
CA GLY A 166 50.82 26.97 5.65
C GLY A 166 50.37 25.50 5.58
N PRO A 167 50.70 24.79 4.50
CA PRO A 167 50.25 23.42 4.29
C PRO A 167 50.89 22.45 5.31
N SER A 168 50.07 21.91 6.21
CA SER A 168 50.44 20.85 7.17
C SER A 168 49.76 19.53 6.83
N ALA A 169 50.49 18.42 6.89
CA ALA A 169 49.95 17.09 6.67
C ALA A 169 48.85 16.72 7.67
N ASP A 170 48.97 17.14 8.93
CA ASP A 170 47.95 16.94 9.98
C ASP A 170 46.62 17.60 9.62
N LEU A 171 46.67 18.85 9.15
CA LEU A 171 45.47 19.59 8.71
C LEU A 171 44.84 18.94 7.48
N GLY A 172 45.64 18.35 6.58
CA GLY A 172 45.15 17.59 5.42
C GLY A 172 44.35 16.34 5.80
N TRP A 173 44.86 15.53 6.74
CA TRP A 173 44.13 14.37 7.24
C TRP A 173 42.82 14.75 7.94
N ARG A 174 42.85 15.83 8.74
CA ARG A 174 41.67 16.34 9.43
C ARG A 174 40.62 16.90 8.46
N GLN A 175 41.06 17.61 7.42
CA GLN A 175 40.21 18.10 6.34
C GLN A 175 39.49 16.93 5.64
N ASN A 176 40.22 15.95 5.11
CA ASN A 176 39.65 14.80 4.41
C ASN A 176 38.68 14.00 5.29
N THR A 177 38.98 13.90 6.60
CA THR A 177 38.10 13.21 7.56
C THR A 177 36.76 13.92 7.71
N VAL A 178 36.78 15.25 7.88
CA VAL A 178 35.55 16.05 8.02
C VAL A 178 34.75 16.04 6.72
N GLU A 179 35.41 16.15 5.56
CA GLU A 179 34.75 16.03 4.25
C GLU A 179 34.06 14.68 4.07
N HIS A 180 34.70 13.57 4.48
CA HIS A 180 34.08 12.25 4.46
C HIS A 180 32.86 12.16 5.39
N GLN A 181 32.92 12.74 6.59
CA GLN A 181 31.78 12.78 7.51
C GLN A 181 30.62 13.60 6.96
N ILE A 182 30.91 14.72 6.27
CA ILE A 182 29.89 15.53 5.58
C ILE A 182 29.21 14.70 4.49
N ALA A 183 29.98 14.00 3.65
CA ALA A 183 29.44 13.18 2.58
C ALA A 183 28.51 12.08 3.11
N LYS A 184 28.93 11.39 4.19
CA LYS A 184 28.10 10.37 4.85
C LYS A 184 26.81 10.95 5.43
N ALA A 185 26.89 12.12 6.09
CA ALA A 185 25.71 12.78 6.62
C ALA A 185 24.75 13.28 5.52
N GLN A 186 25.27 13.69 4.36
CA GLN A 186 24.46 14.04 3.18
C GLN A 186 23.70 12.84 2.61
N GLU A 187 24.30 11.66 2.61
CA GLU A 187 23.63 10.42 2.21
C GLU A 187 22.43 10.10 3.13
N GLU A 188 22.60 10.26 4.45
CA GLU A 188 21.51 10.09 5.43
C GLU A 188 20.37 11.09 5.19
N VAL A 189 20.68 12.34 4.86
CA VAL A 189 19.67 13.35 4.50
C VAL A 189 18.89 12.93 3.26
N MET A 190 19.60 12.50 2.20
CA MET A 190 18.98 12.03 0.96
C MET A 190 18.04 10.84 1.20
N TYR A 191 18.42 9.91 2.07
CA TYR A 191 17.57 8.79 2.46
C TYR A 191 16.31 9.25 3.20
N CYS A 192 16.44 10.18 4.14
CA CYS A 192 15.31 10.75 4.88
C CYS A 192 14.34 11.52 3.95
N GLU A 193 14.86 12.37 3.05
CA GLU A 193 14.04 13.12 2.08
C GLU A 193 13.29 12.21 1.12
N SER A 194 13.94 11.14 0.66
CA SER A 194 13.32 10.13 -0.20
C SER A 194 12.24 9.35 0.54
N GLY A 195 12.47 8.99 1.80
CA GLY A 195 11.48 8.35 2.67
C GLY A 195 10.27 9.23 2.99
N ILE A 196 10.46 10.55 3.15
CA ILE A 196 9.39 11.54 3.35
C ILE A 196 8.57 11.69 2.06
N ARG A 197 9.23 11.87 0.90
CA ARG A 197 8.58 11.98 -0.41
C ARG A 197 7.71 10.77 -0.73
N LEU A 198 8.20 9.56 -0.46
CA LEU A 198 7.45 8.33 -0.69
C LEU A 198 6.16 8.28 0.15
N ARG A 199 6.25 8.64 1.44
CA ARG A 199 5.09 8.68 2.36
C ARG A 199 4.10 9.79 2.03
N LEU A 200 4.58 10.98 1.65
CA LEU A 200 3.73 12.07 1.17
C LEU A 200 3.02 11.71 -0.13
N ARG A 201 3.70 11.04 -1.07
CA ARG A 201 3.09 10.54 -2.30
C ARG A 201 2.00 9.50 -1.99
N ALA A 202 2.26 8.58 -1.06
CA ALA A 202 1.24 7.64 -0.57
C ALA A 202 0.04 8.34 0.08
N ALA A 203 0.25 9.41 0.85
CA ALA A 203 -0.81 10.19 1.47
C ALA A 203 -1.59 11.10 0.50
N GLN A 204 -0.93 11.69 -0.50
CA GLN A 204 -1.57 12.51 -1.53
C GLN A 204 -2.38 11.66 -2.53
N MET A 205 -1.91 10.45 -2.80
CA MET A 205 -2.66 9.41 -3.52
C MET A 205 -3.93 8.98 -2.76
N SER A 206 -4.09 9.34 -1.48
CA SER A 206 -5.32 9.14 -0.70
C SER A 206 -6.27 10.36 -0.69
N ARG A 207 -5.84 11.54 -1.19
CA ARG A 207 -6.62 12.80 -1.15
C ARG A 207 -7.09 13.32 -2.51
N LYS A 208 -6.59 12.77 -3.62
CA LYS A 208 -6.99 13.13 -5.00
C LYS A 208 -7.94 12.11 -5.66
N TRP A 209 -8.55 11.24 -4.85
CA TRP A 209 -9.62 10.33 -5.27
C TRP A 209 -10.84 10.58 -4.40
#